data_AF-A0A971UFI0-F1
#
_entry.id   AF-A0A971UFI0-F1
#
_cell.length_a   1.000
_cell.length_b   1.000
_cell.length_c   1.000
_cell.angle_alpha   90.00
_cell.angle_beta   90.00
_cell.angle_gamma   90.00
#
_symmetry.space_group_name_H-M   'P 1'
#
loop_
_entity.id
_entity.type
_entity.pdbx_description
1 polymer ?
#
loop_
_entity_poly.entity_id
_entity_poly.type
_entity_poly.pdbx_seq_one_letter_code
_entity_poly.pdbx_strand_id
1 'polypeptide(L)'
;MSCWRPALMLCLVLSSLPLVRAADEVKITPDVVYGHKDGLALTFDVFAPLSNANGAGLLFMVSGGWYSSWSPPEAALPGFKPMLDAGFTVFAVRHGSSPRYGIPDAVEDVRRSVRYIRAHAATWKVDPQRLGVYGMSAGGHLSLMLGTASDEGDPQAKDPVLRVSSRVQAVVAFVAPTDLRVMVWQTEGHLPAYDQFPALNLPVEEAAKYSPLLHVSPDDAPTLLLVGKKDELVPMKHSENIYAAFKEQSVTSELVVYEESGHGFVPQEREQAMQALVEWFQNQLLK
;
A
#
# COMPACT_ATOMS: atom_id res chain seq x y z
N MET A 1 -56.50 35.21 59.49
CA MET A 1 -56.11 33.93 58.83
C MET A 1 -55.75 34.26 57.39
N SER A 2 -54.48 34.56 57.11
CA SER A 2 -54.00 34.84 55.75
C SER A 2 -53.43 33.56 55.14
N CYS A 3 -53.97 33.12 54.01
CA CYS A 3 -53.44 32.00 53.23
C CYS A 3 -52.48 32.54 52.18
N TRP A 4 -51.21 32.14 52.28
CA TRP A 4 -50.17 32.34 51.28
C TRP A 4 -50.18 31.15 50.32
N ARG A 5 -50.24 31.39 49.01
CA ARG A 5 -50.04 30.37 47.97
C ARG A 5 -48.69 30.63 47.29
N PRO A 6 -47.77 29.65 47.20
CA PRO A 6 -46.56 29.84 46.40
C PRO A 6 -46.86 29.55 44.93
N ALA A 7 -46.33 30.40 44.05
CA ALA A 7 -46.32 30.18 42.61
C ALA A 7 -45.20 29.19 42.26
N LEU A 8 -45.53 28.11 41.55
CA LEU A 8 -44.55 27.18 40.99
C LEU A 8 -43.97 27.80 39.71
N MET A 9 -42.69 28.13 39.74
CA MET A 9 -41.93 28.60 38.58
C MET A 9 -41.44 27.37 37.79
N LEU A 10 -41.96 27.17 36.58
CA LEU A 10 -41.60 26.05 35.71
C LEU A 10 -40.28 26.38 34.98
N CYS A 11 -39.16 25.84 35.46
CA CYS A 11 -37.88 25.91 34.75
C CYS A 11 -37.90 24.94 33.56
N LEU A 12 -38.05 25.48 32.35
CA LEU A 12 -37.78 24.79 31.10
C LEU A 12 -36.27 24.61 30.93
N VAL A 13 -35.78 23.41 31.26
CA VAL A 13 -34.41 23.01 30.93
C VAL A 13 -34.39 22.56 29.47
N LEU A 14 -33.97 23.45 28.58
CA LEU A 14 -33.57 23.09 27.22
C LEU A 14 -32.30 22.23 27.32
N SER A 15 -32.47 20.91 27.23
CA SER A 15 -31.35 19.98 27.10
C SER A 15 -30.81 20.09 25.68
N SER A 16 -29.71 20.80 25.52
CA SER A 16 -28.86 20.69 24.33
C SER A 16 -28.21 19.30 24.37
N LEU A 17 -28.82 18.31 23.74
CA LEU A 17 -28.13 17.05 23.44
C LEU A 17 -26.91 17.39 22.58
N PRO A 18 -25.68 17.00 22.99
CA PRO A 18 -24.54 17.14 22.11
C PRO A 18 -24.81 16.32 20.84
N LEU A 19 -24.60 16.95 19.68
CA LEU A 19 -24.55 16.25 18.40
C LEU A 19 -23.40 15.24 18.52
N VAL A 20 -23.71 13.99 18.85
CA VAL A 20 -22.74 12.90 18.77
C VAL A 20 -22.42 12.78 17.29
N ARG A 21 -21.32 13.41 16.87
CA ARG A 21 -20.67 13.07 15.60
C ARG A 21 -20.40 11.58 15.72
N ALA A 22 -21.10 10.76 14.93
CA ALA A 22 -20.84 9.33 14.87
C ALA A 22 -19.33 9.17 14.72
N ALA A 23 -18.69 8.46 15.66
CA ALA A 23 -17.31 8.07 15.46
C ALA A 23 -17.29 7.32 14.11
N ASP A 24 -16.38 7.70 13.21
CA ASP A 24 -16.19 6.97 11.96
C ASP A 24 -15.63 5.58 12.33
N GLU A 25 -16.55 4.64 12.57
CA GLU A 25 -16.19 3.28 12.99
C GLU A 25 -15.54 2.56 11.80
N VAL A 26 -14.37 1.98 12.06
CA VAL A 26 -13.64 1.14 11.11
C VAL A 26 -13.84 -0.30 11.53
N LYS A 27 -14.33 -1.14 10.61
CA LYS A 27 -14.37 -2.58 10.81
C LYS A 27 -13.02 -3.19 10.44
N ILE A 28 -12.38 -3.81 11.41
CA ILE A 28 -11.16 -4.60 11.22
C ILE A 28 -11.54 -6.07 11.06
N THR A 29 -11.08 -6.70 9.97
CA THR A 29 -11.15 -8.16 9.77
C THR A 29 -9.72 -8.69 9.73
N PRO A 30 -9.20 -9.26 10.83
CA PRO A 30 -7.82 -9.72 10.91
C PRO A 30 -7.62 -11.04 10.17
N ASP A 31 -6.37 -11.28 9.77
CA ASP A 31 -5.82 -12.58 9.38
C ASP A 31 -6.62 -13.34 8.33
N VAL A 32 -7.10 -12.61 7.31
CA VAL A 32 -7.70 -13.23 6.13
C VAL A 32 -6.63 -13.98 5.37
N VAL A 33 -6.78 -15.30 5.28
CA VAL A 33 -5.84 -16.18 4.59
C VAL A 33 -6.07 -16.12 3.09
N TYR A 34 -5.06 -15.69 2.33
CA TYR A 34 -5.11 -15.63 0.86
C TYR A 34 -4.32 -16.75 0.18
N GLY A 35 -3.53 -17.52 0.94
CA GLY A 35 -2.75 -18.63 0.44
C GLY A 35 -2.09 -19.42 1.57
N HIS A 36 -1.55 -20.58 1.22
CA HIS A 36 -0.72 -21.40 2.10
C HIS A 36 0.59 -21.72 1.42
N LYS A 37 1.70 -21.69 2.18
CA LYS A 37 3.05 -21.96 1.70
C LYS A 37 3.87 -22.60 2.81
N ASP A 38 4.47 -23.75 2.54
CA ASP A 38 5.24 -24.54 3.52
C ASP A 38 4.54 -24.78 4.88
N GLY A 39 3.23 -24.96 4.86
CA GLY A 39 2.43 -25.12 6.09
C GLY A 39 2.15 -23.83 6.85
N LEU A 40 2.56 -22.67 6.33
CA LEU A 40 2.25 -21.34 6.85
C LEU A 40 1.08 -20.73 6.08
N ALA A 41 0.30 -19.87 6.75
CA ALA A 41 -0.73 -19.06 6.12
C ALA A 41 -0.15 -17.72 5.66
N LEU A 42 -0.46 -17.33 4.43
CA LEU A 42 -0.24 -15.97 3.94
C LEU A 42 -1.50 -15.15 4.25
N THR A 43 -1.35 -14.05 4.98
CA THR A 43 -2.49 -13.29 5.49
C THR A 43 -2.46 -11.81 5.11
N PHE A 44 -3.65 -11.21 5.06
CA PHE A 44 -3.82 -9.77 5.11
C PHE A 44 -4.90 -9.40 6.12
N ASP A 45 -4.86 -8.17 6.62
CA ASP A 45 -5.96 -7.59 7.40
C ASP A 45 -6.78 -6.64 6.53
N VAL A 46 -8.08 -6.56 6.80
CA VAL A 46 -8.99 -5.62 6.12
C VAL A 46 -9.41 -4.52 7.08
N PHE A 47 -9.26 -3.27 6.67
CA PHE A 47 -9.75 -2.09 7.36
C PHE A 47 -10.81 -1.44 6.48
N ALA A 48 -12.08 -1.59 6.86
CA ALA A 48 -13.21 -1.10 6.10
C ALA A 48 -13.90 0.07 6.81
N PRO A 49 -14.00 1.26 6.19
CA PRO A 49 -14.82 2.35 6.75
C PRO A 49 -16.31 1.97 6.71
N LEU A 50 -17.04 2.14 7.82
CA LEU A 50 -18.45 1.74 7.90
C LEU A 50 -19.43 2.78 7.33
N SER A 51 -19.11 4.06 7.41
CA SER A 51 -20.03 5.18 7.09
C SER A 51 -19.81 5.79 5.70
N ASN A 52 -18.56 5.79 5.20
CA ASN A 52 -18.13 6.55 4.02
C ASN A 52 -17.40 5.70 2.96
N ALA A 53 -17.61 4.37 2.93
CA ALA A 53 -16.97 3.50 1.95
C ALA A 53 -17.26 3.94 0.49
N ASN A 54 -16.21 4.16 -0.29
CA ASN A 54 -16.28 4.65 -1.68
C ASN A 54 -16.21 3.53 -2.74
N GLY A 55 -16.09 2.28 -2.30
CA GLY A 55 -16.03 1.09 -3.17
C GLY A 55 -14.66 0.81 -3.80
N ALA A 56 -13.63 1.60 -3.53
CA ALA A 56 -12.26 1.33 -3.96
C ALA A 56 -11.41 0.69 -2.84
N GLY A 57 -10.45 -0.15 -3.25
CA GLY A 57 -9.57 -0.88 -2.35
C GLY A 57 -8.10 -0.48 -2.51
N LEU A 58 -7.39 -0.31 -1.41
CA LEU A 58 -5.95 0.00 -1.40
C LEU A 58 -5.19 -1.10 -0.69
N LEU A 59 -4.26 -1.74 -1.38
CA LEU A 59 -3.39 -2.77 -0.81
C LEU A 59 -2.12 -2.09 -0.28
N PHE A 60 -1.88 -2.19 1.02
CA PHE A 60 -0.62 -1.79 1.64
C PHE A 60 0.31 -2.98 1.73
N MET A 61 1.50 -2.88 1.14
CA MET A 61 2.53 -3.91 1.24
C MET A 61 3.26 -3.78 2.58
N VAL A 62 2.96 -4.68 3.53
CA VAL A 62 3.65 -4.73 4.84
C VAL A 62 5.04 -5.32 4.64
N SER A 63 6.00 -4.48 4.26
CA SER A 63 7.35 -4.91 3.91
C SER A 63 8.41 -3.84 4.18
N GLY A 64 9.47 -4.21 4.89
CA GLY A 64 10.67 -3.39 5.08
C GLY A 64 11.91 -4.25 4.91
N GLY A 65 12.79 -3.93 3.95
CA GLY A 65 13.91 -4.81 3.58
C GLY A 65 13.49 -6.22 3.17
N TRP A 66 12.28 -6.37 2.61
CA TRP A 66 11.60 -7.64 2.29
C TRP A 66 11.38 -8.55 3.51
N TYR A 67 11.46 -7.99 4.71
CA TYR A 67 10.91 -8.57 5.92
C TYR A 67 9.45 -8.16 6.06
N SER A 68 8.58 -9.14 6.29
CA SER A 68 7.16 -8.95 6.57
C SER A 68 6.83 -9.58 7.92
N SER A 69 6.11 -8.85 8.76
CA SER A 69 5.74 -9.30 10.10
C SER A 69 4.29 -9.05 10.42
N TRP A 70 3.74 -9.91 11.26
CA TRP A 70 2.46 -9.69 11.89
C TRP A 70 2.60 -8.74 13.09
N SER A 71 1.62 -7.86 13.24
CA SER A 71 1.35 -7.09 14.44
C SER A 71 -0.17 -7.01 14.62
N PRO A 72 -0.69 -6.77 15.85
CA PRO A 72 -2.11 -6.53 16.03
C PRO A 72 -2.60 -5.42 15.08
N PRO A 73 -3.67 -5.65 14.31
CA PRO A 73 -4.10 -4.72 13.26
C PRO A 73 -4.48 -3.33 13.79
N GLU A 74 -4.94 -3.24 15.04
CA GLU A 74 -5.26 -1.97 15.69
C GLU A 74 -4.05 -1.03 15.76
N ALA A 75 -2.83 -1.58 15.83
CA ALA A 75 -1.60 -0.79 15.86
C ALA A 75 -1.32 -0.08 14.51
N ALA A 76 -1.84 -0.62 13.40
CA ALA A 76 -1.69 -0.02 12.07
C ALA A 76 -2.75 1.04 11.75
N LEU A 77 -3.87 1.05 12.49
CA LEU A 77 -5.02 1.91 12.23
C LEU A 77 -4.68 3.41 12.10
N PRO A 78 -3.82 4.02 12.95
CA PRO A 78 -3.47 5.44 12.80
C PRO A 78 -2.81 5.75 11.44
N GLY A 79 -2.01 4.82 10.90
CA GLY A 79 -1.36 4.97 9.61
C GLY A 79 -2.32 4.88 8.42
N PHE A 80 -3.48 4.24 8.59
CA PHE A 80 -4.49 4.09 7.53
C PHE A 80 -5.59 5.15 7.59
N LYS A 81 -5.64 5.95 8.65
CA LYS A 81 -6.69 6.94 8.87
C LYS A 81 -6.91 7.89 7.67
N PRO A 82 -5.89 8.46 7.00
CA PRO A 82 -6.14 9.34 5.85
C PRO A 82 -6.90 8.66 4.70
N MET A 83 -6.60 7.39 4.43
CA MET A 83 -7.25 6.61 3.37
C MET A 83 -8.66 6.17 3.78
N LEU A 84 -8.84 5.77 5.04
CA LEU A 84 -10.14 5.40 5.60
C LEU A 84 -11.10 6.61 5.66
N ASP A 85 -10.60 7.78 6.06
CA ASP A 85 -11.35 9.04 6.05
C ASP A 85 -11.78 9.44 4.61
N ALA A 86 -10.96 9.10 3.61
CA ALA A 86 -11.27 9.28 2.19
C ALA A 86 -12.20 8.17 1.62
N GLY A 87 -12.59 7.20 2.44
CA GLY A 87 -13.56 6.16 2.10
C GLY A 87 -12.97 4.88 1.49
N PHE A 88 -11.64 4.77 1.39
CA PHE A 88 -11.01 3.57 0.83
C PHE A 88 -11.03 2.42 1.83
N THR A 89 -11.25 1.20 1.33
CA THR A 89 -10.98 -0.02 2.12
C THR A 89 -9.50 -0.36 2.00
N VAL A 90 -8.80 -0.53 3.12
CA VAL A 90 -7.35 -0.84 3.13
C VAL A 90 -7.12 -2.33 3.42
N PHE A 91 -6.25 -2.96 2.64
CA PHE A 91 -5.80 -4.34 2.81
C PHE A 91 -4.32 -4.34 3.19
N ALA A 92 -3.98 -4.66 4.44
CA ALA A 92 -2.59 -4.74 4.89
C ALA A 92 -2.02 -6.12 4.59
N VAL A 93 -1.31 -6.26 3.46
CA VAL A 93 -0.84 -7.53 2.93
C VAL A 93 0.52 -7.91 3.48
N ARG A 94 0.61 -9.11 4.04
CA ARG A 94 1.86 -9.75 4.45
C ARG A 94 2.27 -10.79 3.42
N HIS A 95 3.57 -10.91 3.16
CA HIS A 95 4.14 -11.89 2.24
C HIS A 95 5.13 -12.80 2.98
N GLY A 96 5.63 -13.85 2.32
CA GLY A 96 6.72 -14.66 2.85
C GLY A 96 7.91 -13.78 3.22
N SER A 97 8.38 -13.90 4.46
CA SER A 97 9.39 -13.00 5.03
C SER A 97 10.83 -13.50 4.84
N SER A 98 11.73 -12.59 4.47
CA SER A 98 13.18 -12.79 4.50
C SER A 98 13.67 -13.10 5.93
N PRO A 99 14.69 -13.96 6.13
CA PRO A 99 15.52 -14.62 5.12
C PRO A 99 14.97 -15.94 4.60
N ARG A 100 13.83 -16.43 5.12
CA ARG A 100 13.28 -17.72 4.69
C ARG A 100 12.77 -17.66 3.25
N TYR A 101 12.15 -16.55 2.89
CA TYR A 101 11.56 -16.31 1.58
C TYR A 101 12.26 -15.10 0.94
N GLY A 102 12.70 -15.26 -0.30
CA GLY A 102 13.41 -14.22 -1.04
C GLY A 102 12.47 -13.22 -1.72
N ILE A 103 13.06 -12.29 -2.48
CA ILE A 103 12.30 -11.37 -3.34
C ILE A 103 11.40 -12.11 -4.35
N PRO A 104 11.84 -13.21 -5.02
CA PRO A 104 10.97 -14.02 -5.88
C PRO A 104 9.68 -14.47 -5.19
N ASP A 105 9.83 -15.00 -3.98
CA ASP A 105 8.72 -15.48 -3.16
C ASP A 105 7.76 -14.36 -2.81
N ALA A 106 8.31 -13.23 -2.34
CA ALA A 106 7.51 -12.07 -1.94
C ALA A 106 6.69 -11.53 -3.11
N VAL A 107 7.27 -11.44 -4.32
CA VAL A 107 6.58 -10.96 -5.53
C VAL A 107 5.43 -11.89 -5.91
N GLU A 108 5.62 -13.22 -5.86
CA GLU A 108 4.54 -14.17 -6.14
C GLU A 108 3.42 -14.12 -5.09
N ASP A 109 3.79 -13.99 -3.81
CA ASP A 109 2.84 -13.88 -2.72
C ASP A 109 1.97 -12.62 -2.85
N VAL A 110 2.56 -11.45 -3.14
CA VAL A 110 1.76 -10.21 -3.30
C VAL A 110 0.93 -10.22 -4.59
N ARG A 111 1.40 -10.83 -5.68
CA ARG A 111 0.57 -11.06 -6.88
C ARG A 111 -0.66 -11.89 -6.53
N ARG A 112 -0.47 -13.00 -5.80
CA ARG A 112 -1.58 -13.83 -5.32
C ARG A 112 -2.57 -13.04 -4.46
N SER A 113 -2.08 -12.13 -3.62
CA SER A 113 -2.94 -11.29 -2.77
C SER A 113 -3.91 -10.41 -3.58
N VAL A 114 -3.44 -9.77 -4.66
CA VAL A 114 -4.28 -8.97 -5.56
C VAL A 114 -5.35 -9.84 -6.20
N ARG A 115 -4.97 -11.01 -6.71
CA ARG A 115 -5.92 -11.95 -7.31
C ARG A 115 -6.98 -12.41 -6.32
N TYR A 116 -6.57 -12.71 -5.09
CA TYR A 116 -7.49 -13.15 -4.04
C TYR A 116 -8.48 -12.05 -3.68
N ILE A 117 -8.01 -10.82 -3.47
CA ILE A 117 -8.86 -9.67 -3.16
C ILE A 117 -9.83 -9.39 -4.32
N ARG A 118 -9.35 -9.44 -5.56
CA ARG A 118 -10.18 -9.29 -6.77
C ARG A 118 -11.25 -10.37 -6.88
N ALA A 119 -10.89 -11.64 -6.68
CA ALA A 119 -11.82 -12.77 -6.73
C ALA A 119 -12.92 -12.70 -5.66
N HIS A 120 -12.63 -12.06 -4.52
CA HIS A 120 -13.52 -11.93 -3.37
C HIS A 120 -14.00 -10.49 -3.13
N ALA A 121 -13.91 -9.61 -4.14
CA ALA A 121 -14.15 -8.18 -3.98
C ALA A 121 -15.55 -7.85 -3.40
N ALA A 122 -16.56 -8.66 -3.77
CA ALA A 122 -17.92 -8.57 -3.24
C ALA A 122 -17.99 -8.75 -1.70
N THR A 123 -17.15 -9.61 -1.11
CA THR A 123 -17.07 -9.81 0.36
C THR A 123 -16.65 -8.51 1.07
N TRP A 124 -15.81 -7.72 0.43
CA TRP A 124 -15.26 -6.48 0.97
C TRP A 124 -16.02 -5.23 0.52
N LYS A 125 -17.07 -5.39 -0.31
CA LYS A 125 -17.80 -4.29 -0.97
C LYS A 125 -16.88 -3.35 -1.77
N VAL A 126 -15.85 -3.92 -2.37
CA VAL A 126 -14.91 -3.22 -3.24
C VAL A 126 -15.18 -3.61 -4.70
N ASP A 127 -15.00 -2.66 -5.62
CA ASP A 127 -15.01 -2.91 -7.06
C ASP A 127 -13.67 -3.58 -7.47
N PRO A 128 -13.69 -4.79 -8.08
CA PRO A 128 -12.48 -5.47 -8.52
C PRO A 128 -11.65 -4.72 -9.57
N GLN A 129 -12.22 -3.67 -10.18
CA GLN A 129 -11.58 -2.76 -11.13
C GLN A 129 -11.10 -1.45 -10.50
N ARG A 130 -11.17 -1.30 -9.17
CA ARG A 130 -10.73 -0.10 -8.44
C ARG A 130 -9.76 -0.47 -7.32
N LEU A 131 -8.71 -1.20 -7.69
CA LEU A 131 -7.67 -1.65 -6.76
C LEU A 131 -6.37 -0.87 -6.95
N GLY A 132 -5.98 -0.09 -5.95
CA GLY A 132 -4.67 0.56 -5.86
C GLY A 132 -3.71 -0.21 -4.97
N VAL A 133 -2.41 0.02 -5.12
CA VAL A 133 -1.38 -0.55 -4.25
C VAL A 133 -0.36 0.50 -3.83
N TYR A 134 0.11 0.42 -2.59
CA TYR A 134 1.15 1.29 -2.10
C TYR A 134 2.04 0.62 -1.05
N GLY A 135 3.22 1.20 -0.88
CA GLY A 135 4.17 0.75 0.12
C GLY A 135 5.42 1.62 0.12
N MET A 136 6.25 1.41 1.13
CA MET A 136 7.48 2.15 1.36
C MET A 136 8.69 1.23 1.27
N SER A 137 9.80 1.71 0.71
CA SER A 137 11.04 0.95 0.59
C SER A 137 10.80 -0.38 -0.14
N ALA A 138 11.07 -1.53 0.48
CA ALA A 138 10.74 -2.85 -0.06
C ALA A 138 9.25 -3.02 -0.39
N GLY A 139 8.33 -2.45 0.41
CA GLY A 139 6.90 -2.44 0.07
C GLY A 139 6.59 -1.60 -1.16
N GLY A 140 7.35 -0.52 -1.38
CA GLY A 140 7.26 0.30 -2.59
C GLY A 140 7.80 -0.45 -3.82
N HIS A 141 8.88 -1.20 -3.66
CA HIS A 141 9.40 -2.11 -4.68
C HIS A 141 8.34 -3.16 -5.09
N LEU A 142 7.72 -3.83 -4.12
CA LEU A 142 6.65 -4.81 -4.39
C LEU A 142 5.42 -4.16 -5.05
N SER A 143 5.08 -2.92 -4.66
CA SER A 143 4.00 -2.15 -5.29
C SER A 143 4.32 -1.84 -6.75
N LEU A 144 5.56 -1.45 -7.07
CA LEU A 144 5.99 -1.21 -8.45
C LEU A 144 6.04 -2.49 -9.28
N MET A 145 6.45 -3.62 -8.70
CA MET A 145 6.37 -4.92 -9.39
C MET A 145 4.93 -5.29 -9.77
N LEU A 146 3.95 -4.99 -8.91
CA LEU A 146 2.54 -5.16 -9.23
C LEU A 146 2.05 -4.19 -10.32
N GLY A 147 2.61 -2.98 -10.39
CA GLY A 147 2.27 -1.98 -11.41
C GLY A 147 2.88 -2.20 -12.79
N THR A 148 4.09 -2.74 -12.84
CA THR A 148 4.93 -2.85 -14.07
C THR A 148 5.06 -4.28 -14.59
N ALA A 149 4.84 -5.29 -13.76
CA ALA A 149 5.01 -6.70 -14.11
C ALA A 149 3.77 -7.51 -13.70
N SER A 150 2.58 -7.02 -14.04
CA SER A 150 1.32 -7.72 -13.82
C SER A 150 0.95 -8.65 -14.97
N ASP A 151 0.01 -9.56 -14.75
CA ASP A 151 -0.53 -10.45 -15.78
C ASP A 151 -2.04 -10.68 -15.62
N GLU A 152 -2.68 -11.29 -16.62
CA GLU A 152 -4.13 -11.57 -16.64
C GLU A 152 -4.55 -12.83 -15.88
N GLY A 153 -3.59 -13.59 -15.36
CA GLY A 153 -3.80 -14.93 -14.83
C GLY A 153 -3.81 -16.01 -15.90
N ASP A 154 -3.89 -17.25 -15.45
CA ASP A 154 -3.98 -18.43 -16.30
C ASP A 154 -5.41 -19.00 -16.26
N PRO A 155 -6.22 -18.87 -17.32
CA PRO A 155 -7.57 -19.42 -17.38
C PRO A 155 -7.66 -20.93 -17.12
N GLN A 156 -6.56 -21.67 -17.33
CA GLN A 156 -6.47 -23.12 -17.12
C GLN A 156 -5.94 -23.50 -15.73
N ALA A 157 -5.60 -22.53 -14.89
CA ALA A 157 -5.07 -22.81 -13.56
C ALA A 157 -6.05 -23.64 -12.73
N LYS A 158 -5.54 -24.64 -12.00
CA LYS A 158 -6.37 -25.47 -11.11
C LYS A 158 -6.94 -24.66 -9.95
N ASP A 159 -6.13 -23.76 -9.39
CA ASP A 159 -6.54 -22.82 -8.36
C ASP A 159 -7.33 -21.66 -9.01
N PRO A 160 -8.62 -21.46 -8.66
CA PRO A 160 -9.42 -20.36 -9.20
C PRO A 160 -8.82 -18.97 -8.97
N VAL A 161 -8.05 -18.78 -7.89
CA VAL A 161 -7.38 -17.49 -7.60
C VAL A 161 -6.36 -17.17 -8.69
N LEU A 162 -5.65 -18.17 -9.21
CA LEU A 162 -4.62 -17.97 -10.24
C LEU A 162 -5.20 -17.69 -11.64
N ARG A 163 -6.52 -17.84 -11.83
CA ARG A 163 -7.21 -17.49 -13.09
C ARG A 163 -7.55 -16.01 -13.21
N VAL A 164 -7.41 -15.27 -12.12
CA VAL A 164 -7.83 -13.88 -12.01
C VAL A 164 -6.63 -12.98 -12.23
N SER A 165 -6.80 -11.88 -12.98
CA SER A 165 -5.76 -10.88 -13.22
C SER A 165 -5.10 -10.39 -11.92
N SER A 166 -3.81 -10.08 -11.96
CA SER A 166 -3.07 -9.40 -10.87
C SER A 166 -2.84 -7.91 -11.14
N ARG A 167 -3.43 -7.35 -12.21
CA ARG A 167 -3.29 -5.92 -12.53
C ARG A 167 -3.81 -5.04 -11.41
N VAL A 168 -3.18 -3.90 -11.16
CA VAL A 168 -3.69 -2.84 -10.27
C VAL A 168 -3.99 -1.61 -11.12
N GLN A 169 -4.84 -0.72 -10.61
CA GLN A 169 -5.29 0.47 -11.35
C GLN A 169 -4.54 1.74 -10.97
N ALA A 170 -3.76 1.71 -9.87
CA ALA A 170 -2.90 2.81 -9.48
C ALA A 170 -1.81 2.32 -8.51
N VAL A 171 -0.64 2.96 -8.56
CA VAL A 171 0.48 2.69 -7.66
C VAL A 171 0.93 3.98 -6.96
N VAL A 172 1.26 3.89 -5.67
CA VAL A 172 2.05 4.91 -4.96
C VAL A 172 3.24 4.23 -4.30
N ALA A 173 4.46 4.64 -4.66
CA ALA A 173 5.69 4.04 -4.14
C ALA A 173 6.55 5.08 -3.43
N PHE A 174 6.80 4.86 -2.13
CA PHE A 174 7.67 5.72 -1.33
C PHE A 174 9.08 5.15 -1.31
N VAL A 175 10.09 5.97 -1.64
CA VAL A 175 11.54 5.65 -1.51
C VAL A 175 11.88 4.21 -1.94
N ALA A 176 11.35 3.81 -3.10
CA ALA A 176 11.34 2.42 -3.53
C ALA A 176 12.59 2.06 -4.33
N PRO A 177 13.23 0.91 -4.05
CA PRO A 177 14.19 0.32 -4.96
C PRO A 177 13.54 -0.05 -6.29
N THR A 178 14.16 0.35 -7.41
CA THR A 178 13.61 0.13 -8.76
C THR A 178 14.50 -0.71 -9.67
N ASP A 179 15.79 -0.80 -9.33
CA ASP A 179 16.80 -1.55 -10.07
C ASP A 179 17.62 -2.34 -9.06
N LEU A 180 17.24 -3.59 -8.83
CA LEU A 180 17.93 -4.43 -7.85
C LEU A 180 19.32 -4.85 -8.34
N ARG A 181 19.61 -4.76 -9.64
CA ARG A 181 20.93 -5.14 -10.18
C ARG A 181 22.04 -4.33 -9.54
N VAL A 182 21.85 -3.02 -9.38
CA VAL A 182 22.85 -2.14 -8.75
C VAL A 182 22.97 -2.33 -7.23
N MET A 183 22.00 -3.02 -6.61
CA MET A 183 22.01 -3.30 -5.17
C MET A 183 22.67 -4.64 -4.82
N VAL A 184 22.75 -5.57 -5.78
CA VAL A 184 23.35 -6.90 -5.61
C VAL A 184 24.72 -6.99 -6.28
N TRP A 185 24.97 -6.14 -7.28
CA TRP A 185 26.24 -6.08 -7.98
C TRP A 185 27.27 -5.32 -7.17
N GLN A 186 28.31 -6.01 -6.70
CA GLN A 186 29.45 -5.46 -5.95
C GLN A 186 30.38 -4.59 -6.83
N THR A 187 29.87 -3.50 -7.41
CA THR A 187 30.59 -2.50 -8.20
C THR A 187 30.24 -1.08 -7.76
N GLU A 188 30.72 -0.08 -8.50
CA GLU A 188 30.34 1.32 -8.33
C GLU A 188 28.81 1.47 -8.33
N GLY A 189 28.25 1.97 -7.21
CA GLY A 189 26.81 2.04 -6.95
C GLY A 189 26.31 1.13 -5.82
N HIS A 190 27.07 0.08 -5.47
CA HIS A 190 26.76 -0.76 -4.31
C HIS A 190 26.96 0.04 -3.01
N LEU A 191 25.94 0.05 -2.16
CA LEU A 191 26.05 0.66 -0.83
C LEU A 191 26.34 -0.43 0.21
N PRO A 192 27.29 -0.22 1.15
CA PRO A 192 27.54 -1.18 2.24
C PRO A 192 26.29 -1.50 3.07
N ALA A 193 25.33 -0.58 3.12
CA ALA A 193 24.04 -0.81 3.76
C ALA A 193 23.25 -1.95 3.11
N TYR A 194 23.51 -2.34 1.86
CA TYR A 194 22.80 -3.42 1.17
C TYR A 194 23.17 -4.81 1.70
N ASP A 195 24.40 -4.97 2.20
CA ASP A 195 24.90 -6.25 2.71
C ASP A 195 24.15 -6.71 3.98
N GLN A 196 23.39 -5.82 4.62
CA GLN A 196 22.56 -6.14 5.78
C GLN A 196 21.20 -6.76 5.43
N PHE A 197 20.79 -6.78 4.15
CA PHE A 197 19.51 -7.33 3.72
C PHE A 197 19.68 -8.72 3.10
N PRO A 198 19.30 -9.82 3.79
CA PRO A 198 19.46 -11.17 3.25
C PRO A 198 18.70 -11.41 1.94
N ALA A 199 17.62 -10.65 1.72
CA ALA A 199 16.82 -10.73 0.50
C ALA A 199 17.58 -10.26 -0.76
N LEU A 200 18.66 -9.49 -0.60
CA LEU A 200 19.53 -9.04 -1.69
C LEU A 200 20.68 -10.03 -1.98
N ASN A 201 20.72 -11.17 -1.30
CA ASN A 201 21.64 -12.26 -1.64
C ASN A 201 21.08 -13.11 -2.81
N LEU A 202 21.03 -12.53 -4.01
CA LEU A 202 20.59 -13.19 -5.24
C LEU A 202 21.49 -12.81 -6.43
N PRO A 203 21.62 -13.69 -7.46
CA PRO A 203 22.37 -13.38 -8.66
C PRO A 203 21.83 -12.15 -9.40
N VAL A 204 22.71 -11.42 -10.09
CA VAL A 204 22.35 -10.21 -10.86
C VAL A 204 21.25 -10.49 -11.89
N GLU A 205 21.32 -11.65 -12.55
CA GLU A 205 20.34 -12.09 -13.55
C GLU A 205 18.96 -12.33 -12.93
N GLU A 206 18.93 -12.75 -11.67
CA GLU A 206 17.68 -12.91 -10.92
C GLU A 206 17.17 -11.55 -10.43
N ALA A 207 18.05 -10.69 -9.91
CA ALA A 207 17.72 -9.31 -9.53
C ALA A 207 17.12 -8.51 -10.70
N ALA A 208 17.60 -8.72 -11.93
CA ALA A 208 17.01 -8.12 -13.13
C ALA A 208 15.53 -8.48 -13.32
N LYS A 209 15.14 -9.74 -13.09
CA LYS A 209 13.74 -10.19 -13.20
C LYS A 209 12.81 -9.53 -12.17
N TYR A 210 13.37 -9.05 -11.06
CA TYR A 210 12.63 -8.39 -10.00
C TYR A 210 12.96 -6.90 -9.91
N SER A 211 13.49 -6.30 -10.98
CA SER A 211 13.73 -4.86 -11.08
C SER A 211 12.58 -4.20 -11.85
N PRO A 212 11.64 -3.49 -11.20
CA PRO A 212 10.47 -2.92 -11.90
C PRO A 212 10.86 -1.94 -13.02
N LEU A 213 12.03 -1.29 -12.91
CA LEU A 213 12.58 -0.46 -13.99
C LEU A 213 12.67 -1.20 -15.34
N LEU A 214 12.94 -2.51 -15.32
CA LEU A 214 13.15 -3.30 -16.54
C LEU A 214 11.86 -3.85 -17.14
N HIS A 215 10.72 -3.66 -16.47
CA HIS A 215 9.42 -4.13 -16.92
C HIS A 215 8.52 -3.01 -17.44
N VAL A 216 8.98 -1.76 -17.38
CA VAL A 216 8.15 -0.60 -17.72
C VAL A 216 7.61 -0.71 -19.15
N SER A 217 6.29 -0.60 -19.27
CA SER A 217 5.55 -0.78 -20.51
C SER A 217 4.38 0.21 -20.63
N PRO A 218 3.86 0.49 -21.85
CA PRO A 218 2.78 1.48 -22.03
C PRO A 218 1.45 1.14 -21.33
N ASP A 219 1.20 -0.13 -21.00
CA ASP A 219 -0.01 -0.59 -20.32
C ASP A 219 0.13 -0.69 -18.79
N ASP A 220 1.22 -0.17 -18.23
CA ASP A 220 1.45 -0.10 -16.79
C ASP A 220 0.44 0.80 -16.06
N ALA A 221 0.23 0.49 -14.78
CA ALA A 221 -0.65 1.27 -13.93
C ALA A 221 -0.12 2.70 -13.72
N PRO A 222 -1.02 3.72 -13.66
CA PRO A 222 -0.64 5.07 -13.25
C PRO A 222 0.15 5.05 -11.93
N THR A 223 1.33 5.66 -11.92
CA THR A 223 2.27 5.57 -10.79
C THR A 223 2.70 6.92 -10.23
N LEU A 224 2.56 7.10 -8.92
CA LEU A 224 3.15 8.22 -8.16
C LEU A 224 4.38 7.74 -7.37
N LEU A 225 5.50 8.44 -7.56
CA LEU A 225 6.76 8.21 -6.85
C LEU A 225 6.98 9.32 -5.83
N LEU A 226 7.15 8.94 -4.56
CA LEU A 226 7.36 9.87 -3.44
C LEU A 226 8.75 9.65 -2.84
N VAL A 227 9.64 10.63 -2.93
CA VAL A 227 11.07 10.42 -2.61
C VAL A 227 11.63 11.45 -1.66
N GLY A 228 12.43 11.00 -0.69
CA GLY A 228 13.27 11.90 0.11
C GLY A 228 14.57 12.22 -0.63
N LYS A 229 14.88 13.51 -0.81
CA LYS A 229 16.11 13.94 -1.50
C LYS A 229 17.39 13.53 -0.77
N LYS A 230 17.33 13.41 0.55
CA LYS A 230 18.44 13.03 1.44
C LYS A 230 18.46 11.53 1.74
N ASP A 231 17.81 10.71 0.90
CA ASP A 231 17.78 9.26 1.10
C ASP A 231 19.12 8.63 0.70
N GLU A 232 19.87 8.20 1.72
CA GLU A 232 21.15 7.51 1.55
C GLU A 232 21.02 5.98 1.50
N LEU A 233 19.82 5.43 1.71
CA LEU A 233 19.57 3.99 1.61
C LEU A 233 19.07 3.61 0.23
N VAL A 234 18.13 4.36 -0.31
CA VAL A 234 17.62 4.20 -1.67
C VAL A 234 17.84 5.51 -2.41
N PRO A 235 19.01 5.69 -3.04
CA PRO A 235 19.34 6.94 -3.73
C PRO A 235 18.27 7.34 -4.73
N MET A 236 18.00 8.64 -4.83
CA MET A 236 16.98 9.23 -5.70
C MET A 236 17.05 8.72 -7.16
N LYS A 237 18.25 8.32 -7.60
CA LYS A 237 18.50 7.75 -8.92
C LYS A 237 17.58 6.57 -9.28
N HIS A 238 17.17 5.76 -8.29
CA HIS A 238 16.18 4.70 -8.50
C HIS A 238 14.86 5.26 -9.07
N SER A 239 14.34 6.31 -8.45
CA SER A 239 13.07 6.92 -8.84
C SER A 239 13.19 7.77 -10.10
N GLU A 240 14.31 8.48 -10.28
CA GLU A 240 14.56 9.23 -11.53
C GLU A 240 14.59 8.30 -12.74
N ASN A 241 15.28 7.15 -12.64
CA ASN A 241 15.43 6.23 -13.76
C ASN A 241 14.08 5.60 -14.15
N ILE A 242 13.28 5.13 -13.19
CA ILE A 242 11.97 4.54 -13.51
C ILE A 242 10.98 5.60 -13.98
N TYR A 243 11.04 6.83 -13.43
CA TYR A 243 10.23 7.93 -13.90
C TYR A 243 10.56 8.27 -15.36
N ALA A 244 11.85 8.34 -15.72
CA ALA A 244 12.27 8.55 -17.10
C ALA A 244 11.73 7.44 -18.03
N ALA A 245 11.78 6.17 -17.62
CA ALA A 245 11.20 5.06 -18.37
C ALA A 245 9.67 5.19 -18.52
N PHE A 246 8.95 5.58 -17.47
CA PHE A 246 7.51 5.86 -17.54
C PHE A 246 7.20 6.99 -18.52
N LYS A 247 8.00 8.07 -18.52
CA LYS A 247 7.85 9.17 -19.48
C LYS A 247 8.08 8.70 -20.92
N GLU A 248 9.09 7.86 -21.16
CA GLU A 248 9.37 7.29 -22.48
C GLU A 248 8.23 6.41 -22.98
N GLN A 249 7.65 5.58 -22.11
CA GLN A 249 6.51 4.71 -22.44
C GLN A 249 5.14 5.41 -22.36
N SER A 250 5.10 6.73 -22.12
CA SER A 250 3.88 7.52 -21.96
C SER A 250 2.93 7.02 -20.85
N VAL A 251 3.48 6.37 -19.82
CA VAL A 251 2.73 5.95 -18.63
C VAL A 251 2.38 7.18 -17.79
N THR A 252 1.12 7.27 -17.34
CA THR A 252 0.68 8.33 -16.43
C THR A 252 1.48 8.24 -15.14
N SER A 253 2.32 9.24 -14.88
CA SER A 253 3.25 9.19 -13.76
C SER A 253 3.61 10.56 -13.22
N GLU A 254 3.90 10.61 -11.92
CA GLU A 254 4.38 11.78 -11.21
C GLU A 254 5.55 11.40 -10.27
N LEU A 255 6.49 12.33 -10.11
CA LEU A 255 7.61 12.22 -9.18
C LEU A 255 7.61 13.45 -8.27
N VAL A 256 7.40 13.23 -6.97
CA VAL A 256 7.42 14.29 -5.95
C VAL A 256 8.64 14.10 -5.06
N VAL A 257 9.48 15.14 -5.02
CA VAL A 257 10.72 15.18 -4.25
C VAL A 257 10.51 16.01 -2.98
N TYR A 258 10.84 15.41 -1.84
CA TYR A 258 10.78 16.01 -0.52
C TYR A 258 12.20 16.41 -0.10
N GLU A 259 12.44 17.70 -0.02
CA GLU A 259 13.77 18.31 0.07
C GLU A 259 14.45 18.01 1.40
N GLU A 260 13.69 17.94 2.50
CA GLU A 260 14.24 17.75 3.84
C GLU A 260 14.29 16.30 4.29
N SER A 261 13.60 15.41 3.57
CA SER A 261 13.43 14.00 3.89
C SER A 261 14.56 13.12 3.39
N GLY A 262 14.99 12.16 4.21
CA GLY A 262 15.71 10.97 3.79
C GLY A 262 14.77 9.75 3.71
N HIS A 263 15.29 8.55 3.97
CA HIS A 263 14.49 7.32 3.86
C HIS A 263 13.24 7.33 4.73
N GLY A 264 13.28 7.92 5.93
CA GLY A 264 12.18 7.91 6.89
C GLY A 264 11.14 9.03 6.75
N PHE A 265 11.36 10.03 5.91
CA PHE A 265 10.60 11.29 5.87
C PHE A 265 10.57 12.09 7.18
N VAL A 266 10.76 13.41 7.09
CA VAL A 266 10.49 14.30 8.24
C VAL A 266 8.97 14.44 8.46
N PRO A 267 8.48 14.71 9.69
CA PRO A 267 7.05 14.66 9.99
C PRO A 267 6.17 15.50 9.06
N GLN A 268 6.56 16.75 8.78
CA GLN A 268 5.78 17.65 7.93
C GLN A 268 5.67 17.13 6.49
N GLU A 269 6.77 16.67 5.90
CA GLU A 269 6.79 16.13 4.53
C GLU A 269 6.10 14.76 4.46
N ARG A 270 6.12 13.98 5.55
CA ARG A 270 5.34 12.74 5.66
C ARG A 270 3.84 13.03 5.57
N GLU A 271 3.34 14.06 6.25
CA GLU A 271 1.93 14.46 6.16
C GLU A 271 1.56 14.87 4.73
N GLN A 272 2.40 15.67 4.07
CA GLN A 272 2.23 16.06 2.66
C GLN A 272 2.25 14.84 1.72
N ALA A 273 3.13 13.88 1.96
CA ALA A 273 3.22 12.65 1.18
C ALA A 273 1.98 11.76 1.34
N MET A 274 1.43 11.66 2.55
CA MET A 274 0.17 10.96 2.78
C MET A 274 -1.02 11.66 2.11
N GLN A 275 -1.03 13.01 2.09
CA GLN A 275 -2.04 13.76 1.35
C GLN A 275 -1.94 13.49 -0.17
N ALA A 276 -0.74 13.57 -0.74
CA ALA A 276 -0.51 13.28 -2.16
C ALA A 276 -0.92 11.85 -2.53
N LEU A 277 -0.65 10.86 -1.66
CA LEU A 277 -1.13 9.49 -1.83
C LEU A 277 -2.66 9.42 -1.94
N VAL A 278 -3.38 10.08 -1.03
CA VAL A 278 -4.85 10.05 -1.01
C VAL A 278 -5.41 10.70 -2.27
N GLU A 279 -4.89 11.88 -2.63
CA GLU A 279 -5.31 12.62 -3.83
C GLU A 279 -5.04 11.81 -5.11
N TRP A 280 -3.89 11.14 -5.19
CA TRP A 280 -3.57 10.25 -6.31
C TRP A 280 -4.61 9.15 -6.47
N PHE A 281 -4.90 8.41 -5.39
CA PHE A 281 -5.87 7.32 -5.48
C PHE A 281 -7.30 7.81 -5.75
N GLN A 282 -7.70 8.96 -5.22
CA GLN A 282 -8.99 9.58 -5.58
C GLN A 282 -9.04 9.87 -7.09
N ASN A 283 -7.97 10.46 -7.62
CA ASN A 283 -7.87 10.80 -9.04
C ASN A 283 -7.79 9.58 -9.96
N GLN A 284 -7.21 8.46 -9.53
CA GLN A 284 -7.05 7.30 -10.42
C GLN A 284 -8.18 6.27 -10.27
N LEU A 285 -8.78 6.13 -9.08
CA LEU A 285 -9.72 5.04 -8.79
C LEU A 285 -11.19 5.47 -8.71
N LEU A 286 -11.48 6.76 -8.53
CA LEU A 286 -12.85 7.25 -8.30
C LEU A 286 -13.42 8.06 -9.49
N LYS A 287 -12.74 8.04 -10.63
CA LYS A 287 -13.26 8.61 -11.88
C LYS A 287 -14.40 7.78 -12.47
#